data_AF-A0A930DFR4-F1
#
_entry.id   AF-A0A930DFR4-F1
#
_cell.length_a   1.000
_cell.length_b   1.000
_cell.length_c   1.000
_cell.angle_alpha   90.00
_cell.angle_beta   90.00
_cell.angle_gamma   90.00
#
_symmetry.space_group_name_H-M   'P 1'
#
loop_
_entity.id
_entity.type
_entity.pdbx_description
1 polymer ?
#
loop_
_entity_poly.entity_id
_entity_poly.type
_entity_poly.pdbx_seq_one_letter_code
_entity_poly.pdbx_strand_id
1 'polypeptide(L)'
;MKNKKNTKAILRKNLLYSLIVLVFLLGILFVAPGKGCGAIIFLLALFGIIYIIGWNIMLSRNLSNYMVEYAMASENTQNIFSQDLDIPYALMDKKGIIAWRNRAFNSLVQKDRQSKKDIHAMFENITEKDIEEITDKTDFHGEYQDRKYRIRITRLYIEESFVYTICLFDETDLVELQNKKDDSMPVVGLIYMDNYDEAMESVEEVRKSLLEALIDRKINQYINSFNGIVKKLEKDKFFFVIKRENLNSAIEVRFDILEDVKTVNIGNEMS
;
A
#
# COMPACT_ATOMS: atom_id res chain seq x y z
N MET A 1 3.11 -1.81 35.70
CA MET A 1 3.30 -0.68 36.65
C MET A 1 4.40 -0.87 37.72
N LYS A 2 4.71 -2.09 38.19
CA LYS A 2 5.75 -2.31 39.23
C LYS A 2 7.21 -2.08 38.76
N ASN A 3 7.51 -2.24 37.46
CA ASN A 3 8.87 -2.10 36.91
C ASN A 3 9.31 -0.67 36.55
N LYS A 4 8.39 0.28 36.26
CA LYS A 4 8.76 1.69 35.93
C LYS A 4 9.29 2.46 37.15
N LYS A 5 8.88 2.06 38.38
CA LYS A 5 9.50 2.54 39.62
C LYS A 5 10.96 2.11 39.72
N ASN A 6 11.32 0.95 39.18
CA ASN A 6 12.68 0.42 39.26
C ASN A 6 13.64 1.05 38.24
N THR A 7 13.25 1.33 36.99
CA THR A 7 14.17 1.94 36.00
C THR A 7 14.47 3.41 36.26
N LYS A 8 13.46 4.24 36.57
CA LYS A 8 13.70 5.62 37.05
C LYS A 8 14.45 5.62 38.38
N ALA A 9 14.21 4.64 39.27
CA ALA A 9 15.02 4.47 40.48
C ALA A 9 16.45 4.03 40.18
N ILE A 10 16.71 3.15 39.21
CA ILE A 10 18.07 2.70 38.83
C ILE A 10 18.85 3.86 38.23
N LEU A 11 18.26 4.64 37.31
CA LEU A 11 18.89 5.84 36.75
C LEU A 11 19.13 6.91 37.82
N ARG A 12 18.15 7.17 38.69
CA ARG A 12 18.29 8.11 39.81
C ARG A 12 19.33 7.62 40.83
N LYS A 13 19.43 6.31 41.06
CA LYS A 13 20.38 5.67 41.97
C LYS A 13 21.80 5.70 41.38
N ASN A 14 21.95 5.51 40.06
CA ASN A 14 23.23 5.66 39.36
C ASN A 14 23.70 7.13 39.31
N LEU A 15 22.79 8.08 39.10
CA LEU A 15 23.06 9.51 39.25
C LEU A 15 23.45 9.86 40.69
N LEU A 16 22.75 9.28 41.69
CA LEU A 16 23.10 9.46 43.10
C LEU A 16 24.51 8.91 43.40
N TYR A 17 24.86 7.73 42.89
CA TYR A 17 26.20 7.15 43.06
C TYR A 17 27.28 8.04 42.43
N SER A 18 27.04 8.59 41.24
CA SER A 18 27.96 9.55 40.63
C SER A 18 28.13 10.82 41.46
N LEU A 19 27.05 11.29 42.09
CA LEU A 19 27.05 12.49 42.94
C LEU A 19 27.72 12.23 44.29
N ILE A 20 27.57 11.03 44.85
CA ILE A 20 28.28 10.58 46.07
C ILE A 20 29.79 10.50 45.80
N VAL A 21 30.21 9.92 44.66
CA VAL A 21 31.62 9.88 44.26
C VAL A 21 32.20 11.28 44.09
N LEU A 22 31.43 12.23 43.54
CA LEU A 22 31.81 13.63 43.42
C LEU A 22 32.08 14.28 44.79
N VAL A 23 31.15 14.12 45.73
CA VAL A 23 31.28 14.67 47.09
C VAL A 23 32.46 14.05 47.83
N PHE A 24 32.70 12.75 47.65
CA PHE A 24 33.84 12.04 48.24
C PHE A 24 35.18 12.55 47.68
N LEU A 25 35.28 12.78 46.37
CA LEU A 25 36.47 13.35 45.72
C LEU A 25 36.73 14.80 46.17
N LEU A 26 35.67 15.61 46.34
CA LEU A 26 35.79 16.95 46.91
C LEU A 26 36.25 16.93 48.38
N GLY A 27 35.81 15.94 49.16
CA GLY A 27 36.27 15.73 50.54
C GLY A 27 37.76 15.38 50.64
N ILE A 28 38.27 14.56 49.71
CA ILE A 28 39.71 14.24 49.62
C ILE A 28 40.53 15.49 49.30
N LEU A 29 40.00 16.40 48.48
CA LEU A 29 40.66 17.66 48.14
C LEU A 29 40.84 18.59 49.35
N PHE A 30 39.86 18.60 50.27
CA PHE A 30 39.88 19.40 51.50
C PHE A 30 40.88 18.88 52.55
N VAL A 31 41.13 17.57 52.57
CA VAL A 31 42.03 16.90 53.53
C VAL A 31 43.50 16.96 53.09
N ALA A 32 43.78 17.32 51.83
CA ALA A 32 45.12 17.40 51.27
C ALA A 32 45.64 18.84 51.05
N PRO A 33 45.68 19.74 52.05
CA PRO A 33 46.45 20.97 51.90
C PRO A 33 47.91 20.68 52.25
N GLY A 34 48.79 20.56 51.25
CA GLY A 34 50.23 20.63 51.59
C GLY A 34 51.27 20.25 50.55
N LYS A 35 50.99 19.47 49.51
CA LYS A 35 52.01 19.10 48.51
C LYS A 35 51.33 19.03 47.15
N GLY A 36 51.96 19.56 46.09
CA GLY A 36 51.38 19.89 44.77
C GLY A 36 50.65 18.77 43.97
N CYS A 37 50.35 17.63 44.58
CA CYS A 37 49.57 16.53 44.02
C CYS A 37 48.06 16.81 43.94
N GLY A 38 47.54 17.84 44.62
CA GLY A 38 46.10 18.16 44.63
C GLY A 38 45.53 18.50 43.24
N ALA A 39 46.31 19.20 42.40
CA ALA A 39 45.90 19.56 41.05
C ALA A 39 45.78 18.32 40.12
N ILE A 40 46.65 17.33 40.30
CA ILE A 40 46.65 16.09 39.51
C ILE A 40 45.43 15.24 39.86
N ILE A 41 45.10 15.13 41.16
CA ILE A 41 43.92 14.40 41.64
C ILE A 41 42.64 15.08 41.13
N PHE A 42 42.59 16.41 41.11
CA PHE A 42 41.46 17.18 40.56
C PHE A 42 41.27 16.92 39.06
N LEU A 43 42.34 16.93 38.27
CA LEU A 43 42.25 16.68 36.82
C LEU A 43 41.77 15.26 36.50
N LEU A 44 42.25 14.25 37.23
CA LEU A 44 41.79 12.86 37.06
C LEU A 44 40.32 12.69 37.44
N ALA A 45 39.88 13.33 38.52
CA ALA A 45 38.47 13.37 38.91
C ALA A 45 37.60 14.01 37.83
N LEU A 46 38.04 15.14 37.27
CA LEU A 46 37.31 15.89 36.24
C LEU A 46 37.18 15.06 34.95
N PHE A 47 38.25 14.38 34.52
CA PHE A 47 38.20 13.45 33.40
C PHE A 47 37.26 12.27 33.65
N GLY A 48 37.26 11.69 34.86
CA GLY A 48 36.34 10.62 35.25
C GLY A 48 34.87 11.07 35.17
N ILE A 49 34.57 12.29 35.59
CA ILE A 49 33.22 12.87 35.53
C ILE A 49 32.79 13.07 34.07
N ILE A 50 33.64 13.65 33.23
CA ILE A 50 33.34 13.85 31.80
C ILE A 50 33.09 12.50 31.12
N TYR A 51 33.89 11.48 31.42
CA TYR A 51 33.69 10.13 30.89
C TYR A 51 32.36 9.52 31.33
N ILE A 52 31.99 9.63 32.62
CA ILE A 52 30.72 9.11 33.15
C ILE A 52 29.50 9.83 32.55
N ILE A 53 29.60 11.15 32.35
CA ILE A 53 28.55 11.95 31.70
C ILE A 53 28.42 11.56 30.23
N GLY A 54 29.54 11.45 29.51
CA GLY A 54 29.55 11.00 28.11
C GLY A 54 28.98 9.59 27.95
N TRP A 55 29.36 8.68 28.85
CA TRP A 55 28.82 7.31 28.89
C TRP A 55 27.32 7.29 29.18
N ASN A 56 26.82 8.11 30.11
CA ASN A 56 25.37 8.20 30.37
C ASN A 56 24.59 8.81 29.20
N ILE A 57 25.12 9.84 28.54
CA ILE A 57 24.48 10.45 27.36
C ILE A 57 24.44 9.44 26.20
N MET A 58 25.54 8.72 25.95
CA MET A 58 25.58 7.66 24.94
C MET A 58 24.61 6.51 25.29
N LEU A 59 24.60 6.08 26.55
CA LEU A 59 23.74 4.99 27.02
C LEU A 59 22.26 5.38 26.94
N SER A 60 21.89 6.60 27.32
CA SER A 60 20.50 7.10 27.24
C SER A 60 20.01 7.26 25.80
N ARG A 61 20.87 7.72 24.88
CA ARG A 61 20.56 7.76 23.44
C ARG A 61 20.37 6.35 22.87
N ASN A 62 21.20 5.40 23.28
CA ASN A 62 21.09 4.01 22.84
C ASN A 62 19.92 3.27 23.52
N LEU A 63 19.59 3.58 24.77
CA LEU A 63 18.55 2.93 25.57
C LEU A 63 17.16 3.08 24.96
N SER A 64 16.85 4.16 24.24
CA SER A 64 15.54 4.28 23.59
C SER A 64 15.33 3.18 22.54
N ASN A 65 16.37 2.87 21.76
CA ASN A 65 16.32 1.81 20.76
C ASN A 65 16.33 0.43 21.43
N TYR A 66 17.13 0.26 22.48
CA TYR A 66 17.19 -0.99 23.26
C TYR A 66 15.95 -1.24 24.12
N MET A 67 15.21 -0.22 24.57
CA MET A 67 13.99 -0.40 25.35
C MET A 67 12.83 -0.87 24.48
N VAL A 68 12.78 -0.44 23.21
CA VAL A 68 11.86 -1.01 22.22
C VAL A 68 12.19 -2.49 22.02
N GLU A 69 13.46 -2.82 21.76
CA GLU A 69 13.94 -4.20 21.58
C GLU A 69 13.71 -5.08 22.83
N TYR A 70 13.90 -4.53 24.03
CA TYR A 70 13.73 -5.25 25.30
C TYR A 70 12.25 -5.40 25.72
N ALA A 71 11.41 -4.40 25.45
CA ALA A 71 9.96 -4.53 25.64
C ALA A 71 9.37 -5.60 24.70
N MET A 72 10.00 -5.82 23.53
CA MET A 72 9.64 -6.89 22.60
C MET A 72 10.14 -8.28 23.03
N ALA A 73 11.24 -8.34 23.79
CA ALA A 73 11.92 -9.60 24.17
C ALA A 73 11.46 -10.22 25.50
N SER A 74 10.54 -9.59 26.25
CA SER A 74 10.06 -10.11 27.55
C SER A 74 8.95 -11.18 27.40
N GLU A 75 9.34 -12.30 26.77
CA GLU A 75 8.69 -13.61 26.68
C GLU A 75 8.07 -14.07 28.02
N ASN A 76 6.82 -14.54 28.12
CA ASN A 76 6.51 -15.97 27.93
C ASN A 76 5.00 -16.31 27.90
N THR A 77 4.08 -15.34 27.72
CA THR A 77 2.63 -15.65 27.69
C THR A 77 1.83 -14.90 26.62
N GLN A 78 2.41 -13.94 25.91
CA GLN A 78 1.73 -13.21 24.82
C GLN A 78 2.22 -13.61 23.41
N ASN A 79 3.27 -14.41 23.29
CA ASN A 79 3.98 -14.67 22.02
C ASN A 79 3.32 -15.68 21.08
N ILE A 80 2.36 -16.49 21.53
CA ILE A 80 1.74 -17.51 20.67
C ILE A 80 0.77 -16.87 19.67
N PHE A 81 0.02 -15.84 20.08
CA PHE A 81 -0.98 -15.22 19.20
C PHE A 81 -0.40 -14.28 18.14
N SER A 82 0.75 -13.65 18.39
CA SER A 82 1.37 -12.73 17.41
C SER A 82 2.25 -13.44 16.37
N GLN A 83 2.79 -14.62 16.67
CA GLN A 83 3.60 -15.40 15.71
C GLN A 83 2.77 -16.28 14.79
N ASP A 84 1.64 -16.82 15.28
CA ASP A 84 0.73 -17.68 14.50
C ASP A 84 -0.40 -16.90 13.80
N LEU A 85 -0.32 -15.56 13.79
CA LEU A 85 -1.22 -14.74 12.98
C LEU A 85 -0.86 -14.92 11.50
N ASP A 86 -1.80 -15.42 10.70
CA ASP A 86 -1.63 -15.60 9.25
C ASP A 86 -1.54 -14.27 8.47
N ILE A 87 -1.91 -13.16 9.12
CA ILE A 87 -1.83 -11.83 8.54
C ILE A 87 -0.40 -11.29 8.74
N PRO A 88 0.31 -10.86 7.68
CA PRO A 88 1.60 -10.20 7.80
C PRO A 88 1.52 -8.98 8.72
N TYR A 89 2.28 -9.02 9.80
CA TYR A 89 2.29 -7.98 10.83
C TYR A 89 3.72 -7.60 11.18
N ALA A 90 3.98 -6.29 11.26
CA ALA A 90 5.26 -5.76 11.69
C ALA A 90 5.12 -4.52 12.57
N LEU A 91 6.19 -4.24 13.32
CA LEU A 91 6.35 -3.08 14.17
C LEU A 91 7.51 -2.25 13.62
N MET A 92 7.30 -0.95 13.49
CA MET A 92 8.25 -0.03 12.91
C MET A 92 8.35 1.28 13.68
N ASP A 93 9.44 2.01 13.45
CA ASP A 93 9.60 3.37 13.92
C ASP A 93 8.88 4.38 13.01
N LYS A 94 8.96 5.67 13.37
CA LYS A 94 8.35 6.76 12.59
C LYS A 94 8.96 6.97 11.20
N LYS A 95 10.12 6.37 10.93
CA LYS A 95 10.83 6.46 9.64
C LYS A 95 10.55 5.25 8.75
N GLY A 96 9.63 4.36 9.15
CA GLY A 96 9.33 3.15 8.40
C GLY A 96 10.34 2.01 8.60
N ILE A 97 11.29 2.13 9.54
CA ILE A 97 12.28 1.08 9.82
C ILE A 97 11.63 -0.01 10.68
N ILE A 98 11.61 -1.23 10.16
CA ILE A 98 11.00 -2.40 10.78
C ILE A 98 11.89 -2.91 11.92
N ALA A 99 11.36 -2.87 13.14
CA ALA A 99 12.00 -3.39 14.34
C ALA A 99 11.64 -4.85 14.61
N TRP A 100 10.39 -5.25 14.31
CA TRP A 100 9.90 -6.61 14.53
C TRP A 100 8.86 -7.01 13.50
N ARG A 101 8.72 -8.32 13.24
CA ARG A 101 7.79 -8.86 12.26
C ARG A 101 7.44 -10.32 12.57
N ASN A 102 6.20 -10.71 12.29
CA ASN A 102 5.73 -12.07 12.54
C ASN A 102 6.17 -13.06 11.45
N ARG A 103 5.78 -14.33 11.61
CA ARG A 103 6.12 -15.41 10.66
C ARG A 103 5.55 -15.13 9.27
N ALA A 104 4.29 -14.69 9.18
CA ALA A 104 3.61 -14.38 7.92
C ALA A 104 4.33 -13.25 7.13
N PHE A 105 4.76 -12.19 7.81
CA PHE A 105 5.53 -11.12 7.19
C PHE A 105 6.93 -11.58 6.76
N ASN A 106 7.58 -12.41 7.58
CA ASN A 106 8.86 -13.01 7.20
C ASN A 106 8.76 -13.91 5.96
N SER A 107 7.67 -14.68 5.82
CA SER A 107 7.44 -15.50 4.63
C SER A 107 7.23 -14.68 3.37
N LEU A 108 6.60 -13.51 3.47
CA LEU A 108 6.40 -12.60 2.34
C LEU A 108 7.74 -12.04 1.82
N VAL A 109 8.65 -11.69 2.74
CA VAL A 109 9.86 -10.91 2.42
C VAL A 109 11.14 -11.78 2.41
N GLN A 110 11.03 -13.11 2.26
CA GLN A 110 12.18 -14.01 2.47
C GLN A 110 13.41 -13.68 1.61
N LYS A 111 13.23 -13.34 0.34
CA LYS A 111 14.32 -13.11 -0.63
C LYS A 111 14.79 -11.67 -0.71
N ASP A 112 13.95 -10.73 -0.32
CA ASP A 112 14.25 -9.31 -0.36
C ASP A 112 14.88 -8.89 0.96
N ARG A 113 16.15 -8.46 0.97
CA ARG A 113 16.84 -8.05 2.21
C ARG A 113 16.48 -6.64 2.65
N GLN A 114 16.10 -5.75 1.73
CA GLN A 114 15.83 -4.35 2.05
C GLN A 114 14.43 -4.21 2.65
N SER A 115 13.45 -4.85 2.04
CA SER A 115 12.08 -4.93 2.57
C SER A 115 11.98 -5.61 3.95
N LYS A 116 13.04 -6.32 4.40
CA LYS A 116 13.09 -6.85 5.80
C LYS A 116 13.24 -5.76 6.84
N LYS A 117 13.85 -4.64 6.44
CA LYS A 117 14.31 -3.58 7.33
C LYS A 117 13.52 -2.30 7.15
N ASP A 118 12.97 -2.07 5.97
CA ASP A 118 12.34 -0.81 5.61
C ASP A 118 11.07 -1.05 4.82
N ILE A 119 9.97 -0.41 5.22
CA ILE A 119 8.70 -0.48 4.52
C ILE A 119 8.72 0.28 3.19
N HIS A 120 9.53 1.33 3.08
CA HIS A 120 9.66 2.13 1.86
C HIS A 120 10.26 1.33 0.71
N ALA A 121 11.07 0.32 1.01
CA ALA A 121 11.58 -0.63 0.03
C ALA A 121 10.50 -1.59 -0.50
N MET A 122 9.38 -1.77 0.22
CA MET A 122 8.22 -2.53 -0.28
C MET A 122 7.23 -1.63 -1.01
N PHE A 123 7.01 -0.43 -0.47
CA PHE A 123 5.96 0.48 -0.90
C PHE A 123 6.53 1.89 -1.03
N GLU A 124 7.08 2.20 -2.21
CA GLU A 124 7.69 3.50 -2.51
C GLU A 124 6.70 4.67 -2.41
N ASN A 125 5.40 4.38 -2.48
CA ASN A 125 4.33 5.36 -2.40
C ASN A 125 4.02 5.84 -0.97
N ILE A 126 4.52 5.16 0.06
CA ILE A 126 4.38 5.59 1.45
C ILE A 126 5.63 6.38 1.79
N THR A 127 5.49 7.65 2.21
CA THR A 127 6.64 8.48 2.63
C THR A 127 6.73 8.61 4.14
N GLU A 128 7.90 9.00 4.67
CA GLU A 128 8.06 9.25 6.11
C GLU A 128 7.05 10.28 6.65
N LYS A 129 6.71 11.30 5.83
CA LYS A 129 5.73 12.33 6.20
C LYS A 129 4.34 11.75 6.38
N ASP A 130 3.94 10.84 5.49
CA ASP A 130 2.64 10.18 5.57
C ASP A 130 2.50 9.36 6.85
N ILE A 131 3.60 8.76 7.33
CA ILE A 131 3.65 8.02 8.60
C ILE A 131 3.59 8.96 9.81
N GLU A 132 4.31 10.08 9.78
CA GLU A 132 4.34 11.05 10.88
C GLU A 132 2.97 11.74 11.09
N GLU A 133 2.19 11.95 10.01
CA GLU A 133 0.86 12.56 10.06
C GLU A 133 -0.24 11.64 10.64
N ILE A 134 0.03 10.34 10.80
CA ILE A 134 -0.95 9.38 11.33
C ILE A 134 -1.26 9.71 12.80
N THR A 135 -2.55 9.88 13.10
CA THR A 135 -3.04 10.19 14.46
C THR A 135 -3.50 8.95 15.21
N ASP A 136 -4.25 8.05 14.55
CA ASP A 136 -4.68 6.76 15.09
C ASP A 136 -4.41 5.64 14.08
N LYS A 137 -5.16 5.61 12.97
CA LYS A 137 -5.03 4.57 11.93
C LYS A 137 -5.25 5.16 10.53
N THR A 138 -4.44 4.71 9.58
CA THR A 138 -4.58 5.08 8.17
C THR A 138 -4.35 3.86 7.29
N ASP A 139 -5.16 3.74 6.24
CA ASP A 139 -5.04 2.69 5.23
C ASP A 139 -4.42 3.26 3.95
N PHE A 140 -3.39 2.60 3.46
CA PHE A 140 -2.75 2.84 2.17
C PHE A 140 -3.00 1.64 1.26
N HIS A 141 -2.82 1.83 -0.03
CA HIS A 141 -2.88 0.74 -1.00
C HIS A 141 -1.56 0.69 -1.76
N GLY A 142 -1.02 -0.51 -1.95
CA GLY A 142 0.25 -0.70 -2.63
C GLY A 142 0.33 -2.07 -3.26
N GLU A 143 1.25 -2.22 -4.19
CA GLU A 143 1.51 -3.48 -4.89
C GLU A 143 2.90 -3.98 -4.53
N TYR A 144 3.02 -5.27 -4.21
CA TYR A 144 4.29 -5.91 -3.91
C TYR A 144 4.29 -7.34 -4.45
N GLN A 145 5.27 -7.68 -5.28
CA GLN A 145 5.39 -9.00 -5.93
C GLN A 145 4.09 -9.45 -6.63
N ASP A 146 3.54 -8.59 -7.51
CA ASP A 146 2.32 -8.82 -8.28
C ASP A 146 1.05 -9.07 -7.43
N ARG A 147 1.08 -8.68 -6.16
CA ARG A 147 -0.05 -8.76 -5.23
C ARG A 147 -0.44 -7.39 -4.72
N LYS A 148 -1.74 -7.17 -4.59
CA LYS A 148 -2.31 -5.90 -4.13
C LYS A 148 -2.61 -6.00 -2.64
N TYR A 149 -2.05 -5.05 -1.90
CA TYR A 149 -2.20 -5.00 -0.44
C TYR A 149 -2.91 -3.73 -0.01
N ARG A 150 -3.85 -3.90 0.91
CA ARG A 150 -4.26 -2.82 1.82
C ARG A 150 -3.35 -2.81 3.02
N ILE A 151 -2.66 -1.71 3.19
CA ILE A 151 -1.60 -1.50 4.17
C ILE A 151 -2.18 -0.64 5.27
N ARG A 152 -2.48 -1.24 6.42
CA ARG A 152 -2.99 -0.50 7.58
C ARG A 152 -1.85 -0.15 8.50
N ILE A 153 -1.57 1.14 8.66
CA ILE A 153 -0.61 1.65 9.63
C ILE A 153 -1.37 2.22 10.82
N THR A 154 -1.06 1.73 12.01
CA THR A 154 -1.65 2.18 13.28
C THR A 154 -0.57 2.78 14.17
N ARG A 155 -0.80 3.99 14.65
CA ARG A 155 0.05 4.65 15.64
C ARG A 155 -0.39 4.24 17.04
N LEU A 156 0.54 3.64 17.79
CA LEU A 156 0.34 3.27 19.18
C LEU A 156 1.19 4.14 20.08
N TYR A 157 0.62 4.59 21.20
CA TYR A 157 1.36 5.27 22.25
C TYR A 157 1.72 4.27 23.34
N ILE A 158 3.00 3.91 23.41
CA ILE A 158 3.54 2.93 24.37
C ILE A 158 4.60 3.62 25.22
N GLU A 159 4.39 3.62 26.54
CA GLU A 159 5.38 4.04 27.54
C GLU A 159 6.05 5.43 27.39
N GLU A 160 5.38 6.41 26.76
CA GLU A 160 5.90 7.77 26.42
C GLU A 160 6.64 7.85 25.07
N SER A 161 6.44 6.86 24.20
CA SER A 161 6.94 6.87 22.82
C SER A 161 5.86 6.40 21.84
N PHE A 162 5.92 6.91 20.60
CA PHE A 162 5.06 6.45 19.53
C PHE A 162 5.71 5.28 18.79
N VAL A 163 4.98 4.19 18.66
CA VAL A 163 5.36 3.00 17.89
C VAL A 163 4.32 2.84 16.77
N TYR A 164 4.77 2.45 15.59
CA TYR A 164 3.89 2.25 14.45
C TYR A 164 3.79 0.77 14.17
N THR A 165 2.57 0.32 13.91
CA THR A 165 2.30 -1.08 13.56
C THR A 165 1.73 -1.15 12.17
N ILE A 166 2.12 -2.15 11.41
CA ILE A 166 1.70 -2.35 10.04
C ILE A 166 1.07 -3.74 9.90
N CYS A 167 -0.12 -3.76 9.28
CA CYS A 167 -0.79 -4.97 8.85
C CYS A 167 -0.93 -4.93 7.34
N LEU A 168 -0.51 -6.00 6.65
CA LEU A 168 -0.75 -6.15 5.21
C LEU A 168 -1.92 -7.10 5.01
N PHE A 169 -2.96 -6.62 4.33
CA PHE A 169 -4.09 -7.44 3.93
C PHE A 169 -3.98 -7.68 2.43
N ASP A 170 -3.81 -8.93 2.02
CA ASP A 170 -3.85 -9.31 0.60
C ASP A 170 -5.29 -9.13 0.10
N GLU A 171 -5.49 -8.18 -0.80
CA GLU A 171 -6.77 -7.88 -1.43
C GLU A 171 -6.74 -8.18 -2.93
N THR A 172 -5.75 -8.95 -3.40
CA THR A 172 -5.56 -9.28 -4.82
C THR A 172 -6.83 -9.91 -5.39
N ASP A 173 -7.32 -10.97 -4.77
CA ASP A 173 -8.53 -11.68 -5.21
C ASP A 173 -9.76 -10.76 -5.20
N LEU A 174 -9.88 -9.89 -4.18
CA LEU A 174 -11.00 -8.96 -4.06
C LEU A 174 -10.98 -7.94 -5.19
N VAL A 175 -9.83 -7.31 -5.43
CA VAL A 175 -9.66 -6.33 -6.50
C VAL A 175 -9.86 -6.98 -7.88
N GLU A 176 -9.32 -8.18 -8.10
CA GLU A 176 -9.55 -8.92 -9.34
C GLU A 176 -11.03 -9.26 -9.55
N LEU A 177 -11.72 -9.72 -8.50
CA LEU A 177 -13.15 -10.02 -8.57
C LEU A 177 -13.96 -8.76 -8.85
N GLN A 178 -13.60 -7.63 -8.25
CA GLN A 178 -14.26 -6.35 -8.50
C GLN A 178 -14.09 -5.92 -9.96
N ASN A 179 -12.86 -6.01 -10.50
CA ASN A 179 -12.60 -5.70 -11.90
C ASN A 179 -13.38 -6.65 -12.83
N LYS A 180 -13.30 -7.97 -12.60
CA LYS A 180 -14.04 -8.98 -13.38
C LYS A 180 -15.56 -8.74 -13.33
N LYS A 181 -16.09 -8.32 -12.19
CA LYS A 181 -17.51 -7.97 -12.04
C LYS A 181 -17.86 -6.77 -12.90
N ASP A 182 -17.08 -5.70 -12.83
CA ASP A 182 -17.30 -4.47 -13.59
C ASP A 182 -17.19 -4.75 -15.10
N ASP A 183 -16.19 -5.52 -15.53
CA ASP A 183 -15.98 -5.95 -16.92
C ASP A 183 -17.12 -6.84 -17.44
N SER A 184 -17.68 -7.68 -16.57
CA SER A 184 -18.81 -8.57 -16.89
C SER A 184 -20.17 -7.86 -16.85
N MET A 185 -20.25 -6.59 -16.43
CA MET A 185 -21.53 -5.88 -16.40
C MET A 185 -22.08 -5.72 -17.83
N PRO A 186 -23.39 -5.93 -18.02
CA PRO A 186 -24.02 -5.69 -19.31
C PRO A 186 -24.07 -4.19 -19.59
N VAL A 187 -23.65 -3.81 -20.79
CA VAL A 187 -23.86 -2.49 -21.36
C VAL A 187 -24.93 -2.62 -22.43
N VAL A 188 -25.95 -1.79 -22.30
CA VAL A 188 -27.10 -1.75 -23.20
C VAL A 188 -26.97 -0.52 -24.09
N GLY A 189 -27.18 -0.69 -25.39
CA GLY A 189 -27.13 0.39 -26.36
C GLY A 189 -28.24 0.33 -27.39
N LEU A 190 -28.46 1.47 -28.04
CA LEU A 190 -29.41 1.64 -29.13
C LEU A 190 -28.67 2.15 -30.37
N ILE A 191 -28.94 1.55 -31.51
CA ILE A 191 -28.44 1.98 -32.81
C ILE A 191 -29.61 2.61 -33.55
N TYR A 192 -29.40 3.84 -34.01
CA TYR A 192 -30.33 4.59 -34.85
C TYR A 192 -29.70 4.79 -36.21
N MET A 193 -30.43 4.45 -37.26
CA MET A 193 -30.02 4.73 -38.64
C MET A 193 -30.57 6.10 -39.06
N ASP A 194 -29.67 7.05 -39.29
CA ASP A 194 -30.05 8.37 -39.78
C ASP A 194 -30.40 8.31 -41.28
N ASN A 195 -31.38 9.13 -41.69
CA ASN A 195 -31.89 9.22 -43.06
C ASN A 195 -32.26 7.86 -43.72
N TYR A 196 -32.73 6.88 -42.92
CA TYR A 196 -33.08 5.55 -43.43
C TYR A 196 -34.16 5.60 -44.53
N ASP A 197 -35.21 6.39 -44.31
CA ASP A 197 -36.33 6.48 -45.26
C ASP A 197 -35.90 7.10 -46.60
N GLU A 198 -35.11 8.17 -46.56
CA GLU A 198 -34.54 8.80 -47.77
C GLU A 198 -33.60 7.84 -48.52
N ALA A 199 -32.72 7.14 -47.80
CA ALA A 199 -31.84 6.14 -48.39
C ALA A 199 -32.65 5.01 -49.07
N MET A 200 -33.75 4.59 -48.46
CA MET A 200 -34.60 3.53 -48.99
C MET A 200 -35.49 4.00 -50.16
N GLU A 201 -35.83 5.28 -50.27
CA GLU A 201 -36.53 5.84 -51.44
C GLU A 201 -35.66 5.81 -52.71
N SER A 202 -34.34 5.96 -52.57
CA SER A 202 -33.39 5.92 -53.69
C SER A 202 -33.20 4.53 -54.32
N VAL A 203 -33.72 3.48 -53.68
CA VAL A 203 -33.54 2.08 -54.05
C VAL A 203 -34.79 1.56 -54.77
N GLU A 204 -34.59 0.84 -55.88
CA GLU A 204 -35.67 0.13 -56.58
C GLU A 204 -36.48 -0.74 -55.61
N GLU A 205 -37.81 -0.73 -55.73
CA GLU A 205 -38.74 -1.38 -54.78
C GLU A 205 -38.40 -2.86 -54.51
N VAL A 206 -37.97 -3.59 -55.55
CA VAL A 206 -37.60 -5.01 -55.47
C VAL A 206 -36.30 -5.25 -54.67
N ARG A 207 -35.41 -4.24 -54.60
CA ARG A 207 -34.11 -4.33 -53.93
C ARG A 207 -34.14 -3.87 -52.47
N LYS A 208 -35.22 -3.21 -52.04
CA LYS A 208 -35.38 -2.70 -50.66
C LYS A 208 -35.26 -3.81 -49.63
N SER A 209 -35.94 -4.94 -49.84
CA SER A 209 -35.88 -6.10 -48.94
C SER A 209 -34.48 -6.71 -48.84
N LEU A 210 -33.72 -6.71 -49.95
CA LEU A 210 -32.35 -7.20 -49.96
C LEU A 210 -31.43 -6.27 -49.17
N LEU A 211 -31.54 -4.95 -49.37
CA LEU A 211 -30.75 -3.96 -48.64
C LEU A 211 -31.03 -4.03 -47.13
N GLU A 212 -32.30 -4.13 -46.74
CA GLU A 212 -32.70 -4.29 -45.34
C GLU A 212 -32.06 -5.55 -44.72
N ALA A 213 -32.10 -6.69 -45.43
CA ALA A 213 -31.47 -7.92 -44.98
C ALA A 213 -29.94 -7.80 -44.85
N LEU A 214 -29.28 -7.05 -45.75
CA LEU A 214 -27.84 -6.80 -45.69
C LEU A 214 -27.45 -5.94 -44.49
N ILE A 215 -28.23 -4.89 -44.21
CA ILE A 215 -28.06 -4.03 -43.03
C ILE A 215 -28.23 -4.87 -41.76
N ASP A 216 -29.31 -5.64 -41.67
CA ASP A 216 -29.58 -6.52 -40.52
C ASP A 216 -28.40 -7.48 -40.30
N ARG A 217 -27.89 -8.11 -41.37
CA ARG A 217 -26.73 -9.00 -41.30
C ARG A 217 -25.47 -8.29 -40.82
N LYS A 218 -25.18 -7.08 -41.33
CA LYS A 218 -23.97 -6.32 -40.98
C LYS A 218 -23.99 -5.89 -39.52
N ILE A 219 -25.14 -5.41 -39.04
CA ILE A 219 -25.31 -5.00 -37.63
C ILE A 219 -25.17 -6.21 -36.70
N ASN A 220 -25.79 -7.34 -37.04
CA ASN A 220 -25.60 -8.59 -36.31
C ASN A 220 -24.13 -9.01 -36.26
N GLN A 221 -23.43 -9.02 -37.40
CA GLN A 221 -22.03 -9.42 -37.46
C GLN A 221 -21.13 -8.52 -36.61
N TYR A 222 -21.35 -7.21 -36.64
CA TYR A 222 -20.60 -6.27 -35.83
C TYR A 222 -20.77 -6.52 -34.33
N ILE A 223 -22.02 -6.58 -33.85
CA ILE A 223 -22.28 -6.76 -32.41
C ILE A 223 -21.81 -8.15 -31.94
N ASN A 224 -21.99 -9.18 -32.78
CA ASN A 224 -21.50 -10.53 -32.48
C ASN A 224 -19.96 -10.59 -32.41
N SER A 225 -19.23 -9.73 -33.14
CA SER A 225 -17.76 -9.67 -33.03
C SER A 225 -17.26 -9.22 -31.65
N PHE A 226 -18.14 -8.56 -30.88
CA PHE A 226 -17.91 -8.13 -29.50
C PHE A 226 -18.66 -9.02 -28.49
N ASN A 227 -18.98 -10.26 -28.86
CA ASN A 227 -19.76 -11.22 -28.07
C ASN A 227 -21.08 -10.64 -27.54
N GLY A 228 -21.67 -9.71 -28.30
CA GLY A 228 -22.95 -9.10 -27.98
C GLY A 228 -24.14 -9.84 -28.58
N ILE A 229 -25.33 -9.40 -28.17
CA ILE A 229 -26.60 -9.83 -28.75
C ILE A 229 -27.30 -8.58 -29.26
N VAL A 230 -27.89 -8.65 -30.45
CA VAL A 230 -28.68 -7.57 -31.03
C VAL A 230 -30.11 -8.03 -31.33
N LYS A 231 -31.06 -7.10 -31.19
CA LYS A 231 -32.47 -7.28 -31.51
C LYS A 231 -32.96 -6.07 -32.30
N LYS A 232 -33.49 -6.30 -33.49
CA LYS A 232 -34.20 -5.26 -34.25
C LYS A 232 -35.49 -4.87 -33.52
N LEU A 233 -35.70 -3.58 -33.32
CA LEU A 233 -36.91 -3.01 -32.70
C LEU A 233 -37.86 -2.48 -33.77
N GLU A 234 -37.33 -1.68 -34.70
CA GLU A 234 -38.02 -1.09 -35.84
C GLU A 234 -37.15 -1.22 -37.09
N LYS A 235 -37.66 -0.75 -38.25
CA LYS A 235 -36.92 -0.75 -39.52
C LYS A 235 -35.54 -0.07 -39.43
N ASP A 236 -35.45 0.98 -38.61
CA ASP A 236 -34.30 1.89 -38.46
C ASP A 236 -33.61 1.83 -37.09
N LYS A 237 -34.10 0.98 -36.17
CA LYS A 237 -33.67 0.95 -34.76
C LYS A 237 -33.32 -0.44 -34.28
N PHE A 238 -32.16 -0.56 -33.65
CA PHE A 238 -31.68 -1.82 -33.05
C PHE A 238 -31.32 -1.61 -31.59
N PHE A 239 -31.58 -2.63 -30.80
CA PHE A 239 -31.18 -2.75 -29.41
C PHE A 239 -30.05 -3.75 -29.32
N PHE A 240 -28.98 -3.44 -28.60
CA PHE A 240 -27.90 -4.40 -28.36
C PHE A 240 -27.48 -4.45 -26.89
N VAL A 241 -26.94 -5.61 -26.51
CA VAL A 241 -26.30 -5.83 -25.22
C VAL A 241 -24.93 -6.42 -25.48
N ILE A 242 -23.90 -5.80 -24.91
CA ILE A 242 -22.52 -6.30 -24.88
C ILE A 242 -22.03 -6.31 -23.43
N LYS A 243 -20.89 -6.94 -23.18
CA LYS A 243 -20.20 -6.76 -21.89
C LYS A 243 -19.40 -5.46 -21.89
N ARG A 244 -19.23 -4.87 -20.71
CA ARG A 244 -18.46 -3.62 -20.52
C ARG A 244 -17.03 -3.73 -21.03
N GLU A 245 -16.37 -4.88 -20.86
CA GLU A 245 -15.02 -5.14 -21.37
C GLU A 245 -14.87 -4.83 -22.87
N ASN A 246 -15.93 -5.05 -23.65
CA ASN A 246 -15.90 -4.87 -25.11
C ASN A 246 -16.36 -3.48 -25.57
N LEU A 247 -16.81 -2.61 -24.66
CA LEU A 247 -17.41 -1.33 -25.00
C LEU A 247 -16.42 -0.39 -25.70
N ASN A 248 -15.20 -0.24 -25.16
CA ASN A 248 -14.21 0.67 -25.72
C ASN A 248 -13.80 0.26 -27.13
N SER A 249 -13.54 -1.04 -27.34
CA SER A 249 -13.24 -1.58 -28.68
C SER A 249 -14.41 -1.39 -29.65
N ALA A 250 -15.65 -1.54 -29.17
CA ALA A 250 -16.86 -1.29 -29.99
C ALA A 250 -17.12 0.20 -30.27
N ILE A 251 -16.47 1.14 -29.58
CA ILE A 251 -16.53 2.58 -29.90
C ILE A 251 -15.45 2.95 -30.92
N GLU A 252 -14.27 2.33 -30.82
CA GLU A 252 -13.13 2.61 -31.71
C GLU A 252 -13.37 2.13 -33.14
N VAL A 253 -14.03 0.98 -33.31
CA VAL A 253 -14.41 0.48 -34.63
C VAL A 253 -15.54 1.35 -35.18
N ARG A 254 -15.21 2.27 -36.09
CA ARG A 254 -16.22 3.05 -36.80
C ARG A 254 -17.08 2.12 -37.66
N PHE A 255 -18.39 2.30 -37.55
CA PHE A 255 -19.38 1.46 -38.22
C PHE A 255 -19.61 1.96 -39.66
N ASP A 256 -18.80 1.50 -40.61
CA ASP A 256 -19.03 1.86 -42.02
C ASP A 256 -19.93 0.83 -42.72
N ILE A 257 -21.23 0.88 -42.39
CA ILE A 257 -22.24 -0.01 -43.02
C ILE A 257 -22.45 0.37 -44.49
N LEU A 258 -22.35 1.67 -44.81
CA LEU A 258 -22.70 2.20 -46.12
C LEU A 258 -21.60 1.98 -47.16
N GLU A 259 -20.31 2.07 -46.79
CA GLU A 259 -19.22 1.76 -47.71
C GLU A 259 -19.21 0.28 -48.14
N ASP A 260 -19.51 -0.63 -47.21
CA ASP A 260 -19.58 -2.06 -47.51
C ASP A 260 -20.81 -2.46 -48.35
N VAL A 261 -21.93 -1.77 -48.20
CA VAL A 261 -23.12 -2.01 -49.05
C VAL A 261 -22.88 -1.51 -50.47
N LYS A 262 -22.14 -0.40 -50.66
CA LYS A 262 -21.76 0.09 -52.00
C LYS A 262 -20.81 -0.86 -52.73
N THR A 263 -19.99 -1.61 -51.98
CA THR A 263 -19.04 -2.58 -52.56
C THR A 263 -19.63 -3.97 -52.77
N VAL A 264 -20.83 -4.27 -52.23
CA VAL A 264 -21.69 -5.33 -52.78
C VAL A 264 -22.21 -4.85 -54.13
N ASN A 265 -21.30 -4.90 -55.10
CA ASN A 265 -21.56 -4.81 -56.51
C ASN A 265 -22.46 -6.01 -56.83
N ILE A 266 -23.78 -5.81 -56.72
CA ILE A 266 -24.78 -6.77 -57.20
C ILE A 266 -24.54 -6.84 -58.70
N GLY A 267 -23.76 -7.85 -59.09
CA GLY A 267 -23.15 -7.98 -60.39
C GLY A 267 -24.15 -7.77 -61.51
N ASN A 268 -23.91 -6.70 -62.27
CA ASN A 268 -24.27 -6.66 -63.67
C ASN A 268 -23.27 -7.56 -64.41
N GLU A 269 -23.42 -8.88 -64.30
CA GLU A 269 -22.90 -9.81 -65.31
C GLU A 269 -24.02 -10.06 -66.32
N MET A 270 -24.14 -9.13 -67.26
CA MET A 270 -24.77 -9.35 -68.55
C MET A 270 -23.68 -9.23 -69.62
N SER A 271 -22.94 -10.31 -69.82
CA SER A 271 -22.53 -10.84 -71.13
C SER A 271 -22.01 -12.26 -70.96
#